data_AF-A0A2L0N1S3-F1
#
_entry.id   AF-A0A2L0N1S3-F1
#
_cell.length_a   1.000
_cell.length_b   1.000
_cell.length_c   1.000
_cell.angle_alpha   90.00
_cell.angle_beta   90.00
_cell.angle_gamma   90.00
#
_symmetry.space_group_name_H-M   'P 1'
#
loop_
_entity.id
_entity.type
_entity.pdbx_description
1 polymer ?
#
loop_
_entity_poly.entity_id
_entity_poly.type
_entity_poly.pdbx_seq_one_letter_code
_entity_poly.pdbx_strand_id
1 'polypeptide(L)'
;MSSIDRSRRSNRGTGRTAGTVLAAATAVLALLATSACGPDNSPEAGDAAAAASAGASLLGLPANLDDLKKWKSEDWEKWAKQDAIPAAAKGFWTIEKLLAAKPATPGKANLPDPGPATQAPATQAPASQAPTASKAPASQAPTQAPATKAPATQAPASQAPTQAPATKAPASQAPATQAPATQAPATKAPATKAANDNGNDPAPQMIKAEALPHPYSKYMFEGRLFAVHPDGTGGSCSATVVSDPAHPGKSNLVWTAGHCVTSDGAYDKEITFIPGYNSTGAASGKKTPTKEQSEPLGEFPMTEVLTTPQWKSFKSHLSGVGSHYDYAIVRVAPADNGKSLEETVGGSVPVWFNAPREQLAPTSYGYPAAAPFDGQELNRCVGSTATRVSWDPARPPLIAIGCTMTPGSSGGGWLALRDGKPALVSDNAACDCEESGGAWKTTWMAGPYLDDQAAGMLDFMAKRS
;
A
#
# COMPACT_ATOMS: atom_id res chain seq x y z
N MET A 1 -12.28 -6.91 72.59
CA MET A 1 -11.62 -6.39 73.81
C MET A 1 -10.57 -5.37 73.42
N SER A 2 -10.29 -4.41 74.32
CA SER A 2 -9.18 -3.40 74.37
C SER A 2 -8.37 -3.13 73.09
N SER A 3 -8.34 -1.93 72.50
CA SER A 3 -8.02 -0.61 73.08
C SER A 3 -6.60 -0.52 73.68
N ILE A 4 -5.70 0.12 72.93
CA ILE A 4 -4.50 0.84 73.40
C ILE A 4 -4.75 2.28 72.91
N ASP A 5 -5.11 3.27 73.74
CA ASP A 5 -4.48 3.85 74.93
C ASP A 5 -3.47 4.98 74.61
N ARG A 6 -3.50 6.02 75.47
CA ARG A 6 -2.73 7.28 75.51
C ARG A 6 -2.94 8.27 74.34
N SER A 7 -3.70 9.36 74.51
CA SER A 7 -3.50 10.57 75.37
C SER A 7 -2.39 11.49 74.85
N ARG A 8 -2.40 12.83 74.94
CA ARG A 8 -3.28 13.93 75.39
C ARG A 8 -2.41 15.20 75.26
N ARG A 9 -3.02 16.40 75.21
CA ARG A 9 -2.36 17.75 75.22
C ARG A 9 -1.59 18.06 73.91
N SER A 10 -1.37 19.31 73.50
CA SER A 10 -1.48 20.63 74.16
C SER A 10 -1.92 21.67 73.11
N ASN A 11 -3.05 22.38 73.26
CA ASN A 11 -3.22 23.71 73.87
C ASN A 11 -3.08 24.90 72.89
N ARG A 12 -3.76 26.01 73.22
CA ARG A 12 -4.02 27.19 72.38
C ARG A 12 -2.81 28.11 72.19
N GLY A 13 -2.77 28.83 71.07
CA GLY A 13 -1.95 30.02 70.85
C GLY A 13 -2.60 30.97 69.83
N THR A 14 -2.95 32.18 70.25
CA THR A 14 -3.57 33.23 69.41
C THR A 14 -2.52 34.18 68.83
N GLY A 15 -2.64 34.58 67.56
CA GLY A 15 -1.81 35.65 66.98
C GLY A 15 -2.28 36.07 65.58
N ARG A 16 -2.59 37.36 65.40
CA ARG A 16 -2.91 37.98 64.10
C ARG A 16 -1.63 38.33 63.33
N THR A 17 -1.65 38.17 62.01
CA THR A 17 -1.07 39.15 61.06
C THR A 17 -1.88 39.14 59.77
N ALA A 18 -2.03 40.31 59.15
CA ALA A 18 -2.67 40.45 57.86
C ALA A 18 -1.64 40.28 56.72
N GLY A 19 -2.05 39.70 55.60
CA GLY A 19 -1.23 39.54 54.41
C GLY A 19 -2.11 39.39 53.18
N THR A 20 -2.24 40.46 52.41
CA THR A 20 -2.96 40.51 51.13
C THR A 20 -2.25 39.70 50.05
N VAL A 21 -2.94 38.77 49.38
CA VAL A 21 -2.49 38.19 48.11
C VAL A 21 -3.65 38.09 47.11
N LEU A 22 -3.40 38.70 45.96
CA LEU A 22 -4.04 38.66 44.63
C LEU A 22 -5.43 38.01 44.42
N ALA A 23 -6.25 38.75 43.66
CA ALA A 23 -7.51 38.29 43.10
C ALA A 23 -7.33 37.15 42.09
N ALA A 24 -8.15 36.10 42.22
CA ALA A 24 -8.36 35.12 41.16
C ALA A 24 -9.39 35.66 40.15
N ALA A 25 -9.00 35.85 38.90
CA ALA A 25 -9.91 36.24 37.83
C ALA A 25 -10.67 35.01 37.30
N THR A 26 -11.85 34.73 37.87
CA THR A 26 -12.79 33.75 37.32
C THR A 26 -13.48 34.30 36.07
N ALA A 27 -12.91 34.00 34.90
CA ALA A 27 -13.56 34.24 33.62
C ALA A 27 -14.70 33.22 33.41
N VAL A 28 -15.91 33.59 33.83
CA VAL A 28 -17.14 32.84 33.49
C VAL A 28 -17.50 33.17 32.05
N LEU A 29 -17.23 32.25 31.12
CA LEU A 29 -17.70 32.37 29.74
C LEU A 29 -19.09 31.73 29.62
N ALA A 30 -20.12 32.56 29.59
CA ALA A 30 -21.50 32.12 29.43
C ALA A 30 -21.77 31.67 27.99
N LEU A 31 -21.92 30.35 27.78
CA LEU A 31 -22.44 29.78 26.54
C LEU A 31 -23.96 29.94 26.47
N LEU A 32 -24.42 31.00 25.82
CA LEU A 32 -25.81 31.13 25.41
C LEU A 32 -26.08 30.27 24.17
N ALA A 33 -26.38 29.00 24.40
CA ALA A 33 -26.92 28.13 23.36
C ALA A 33 -28.41 28.48 23.10
N THR A 34 -28.68 29.31 22.09
CA THR A 34 -30.04 29.44 21.55
C THR A 34 -30.29 28.33 20.53
N SER A 35 -30.97 27.28 20.97
CA SER A 35 -31.46 26.22 20.10
C SER A 35 -32.62 26.71 19.23
N ALA A 36 -32.41 26.80 17.92
CA ALA A 36 -33.49 26.95 16.95
C ALA A 36 -33.59 25.66 16.11
N CYS A 37 -34.70 24.93 16.26
CA CYS A 37 -35.02 23.81 15.38
C CYS A 37 -35.58 24.31 14.04
N GLY A 38 -35.07 23.76 12.94
CA GLY A 38 -35.61 23.88 11.59
C GLY A 38 -34.92 22.84 10.70
N PRO A 39 -35.65 22.03 9.91
CA PRO A 39 -35.06 20.91 9.16
C PRO A 39 -34.38 21.35 7.86
N ASP A 40 -33.72 20.39 7.21
CA ASP A 40 -33.10 20.47 5.88
C ASP A 40 -31.96 21.49 5.72
N ASN A 41 -30.75 21.07 6.11
CA ASN A 41 -29.52 21.43 5.43
C ASN A 41 -28.51 20.27 5.56
N SER A 42 -28.18 19.62 4.44
CA SER A 42 -26.94 18.86 4.35
C SER A 42 -25.77 19.86 4.33
N PRO A 43 -24.68 19.66 5.09
CA PRO A 43 -23.55 20.57 5.04
C PRO A 43 -22.93 20.51 3.64
N GLU A 44 -22.80 21.66 2.98
CA GLU A 44 -22.06 21.77 1.72
C GLU A 44 -20.59 21.39 1.97
N ALA A 45 -19.96 20.76 0.98
CA ALA A 45 -18.61 20.19 1.13
C ALA A 45 -17.50 21.21 1.50
N GLY A 46 -17.78 22.51 1.38
CA GLY A 46 -16.86 23.59 1.77
C GLY A 46 -16.63 23.70 3.29
N ASP A 47 -17.66 23.55 4.12
CA ASP A 47 -17.54 23.80 5.56
C ASP A 47 -16.76 22.70 6.30
N ALA A 48 -16.89 21.44 5.84
CA ALA A 48 -16.08 20.34 6.36
C ALA A 48 -14.59 20.51 6.01
N ALA A 49 -14.28 21.02 4.81
CA ALA A 49 -12.91 21.32 4.40
C ALA A 49 -12.32 22.51 5.19
N ALA A 50 -13.11 23.55 5.42
CA ALA A 50 -12.72 24.69 6.26
C ALA A 50 -12.40 24.24 7.70
N ALA A 51 -13.26 23.45 8.34
CA ALA A 51 -13.04 22.91 9.68
C ALA A 51 -11.77 22.04 9.77
N ALA A 52 -11.50 21.19 8.76
CA ALA A 52 -10.29 20.37 8.70
C ALA A 52 -9.01 21.23 8.60
N SER A 53 -9.01 22.28 7.78
CA SER A 53 -7.85 23.19 7.63
C SER A 53 -7.56 24.04 8.89
N ALA A 54 -8.61 24.44 9.62
CA ALA A 54 -8.47 25.12 10.91
C ALA A 54 -7.88 24.20 11.99
N GLY A 55 -8.28 22.92 12.00
CA GLY A 55 -7.74 21.91 12.90
C GLY A 55 -6.26 21.59 12.66
N ALA A 56 -5.83 21.47 11.39
CA ALA A 56 -4.43 21.24 11.03
C ALA A 56 -3.51 22.38 11.53
N SER A 57 -3.96 23.62 11.38
CA SER A 57 -3.20 24.82 11.78
C SER A 57 -2.89 24.88 13.28
N LEU A 58 -3.78 24.35 14.15
CA LEU A 58 -3.55 24.32 15.60
C LEU A 58 -2.47 23.32 16.06
N LEU A 59 -2.11 22.35 15.22
CA LEU A 59 -1.08 21.35 15.50
C LEU A 59 0.26 21.64 14.79
N GLY A 60 0.36 22.78 14.10
CA GLY A 60 1.52 23.11 13.26
C GLY A 60 1.64 22.22 12.03
N LEU A 61 0.55 21.57 11.61
CA LEU A 61 0.51 20.74 10.42
C LEU A 61 0.27 21.61 9.17
N PRO A 62 0.87 21.25 8.02
CA PRO A 62 0.52 21.83 6.72
C PRO A 62 -0.98 21.66 6.42
N ALA A 63 -1.63 22.73 5.99
CA ALA A 63 -3.08 22.76 5.80
C ALA A 63 -3.56 21.99 4.56
N ASN A 64 -2.65 21.56 3.68
CA ASN A 64 -2.93 20.85 2.43
C ASN A 64 -1.74 19.98 1.98
N LEU A 65 -1.98 19.18 0.93
CA LEU A 65 -1.02 18.24 0.35
C LEU A 65 0.24 18.91 -0.21
N ASP A 66 0.11 20.11 -0.75
CA ASP A 66 1.20 20.82 -1.43
C ASP A 66 2.20 21.44 -0.45
N ASP A 67 1.82 21.63 0.81
CA ASP A 67 2.72 22.08 1.85
C ASP A 67 3.59 20.93 2.41
N LEU A 68 3.08 19.68 2.44
CA LEU A 68 3.90 18.49 2.71
C LEU A 68 4.95 18.23 1.63
N LYS A 69 4.65 18.50 0.35
CA LYS A 69 5.62 18.39 -0.75
C LYS A 69 6.82 19.35 -0.63
N LYS A 70 6.73 20.35 0.26
CA LYS A 70 7.79 21.32 0.56
C LYS A 70 8.60 20.95 1.80
N TRP A 71 8.20 19.92 2.55
CA TRP A 71 8.90 19.50 3.76
C TRP A 71 10.32 19.04 3.46
N LYS A 72 11.24 19.44 4.33
CA LYS A 72 12.63 19.00 4.33
C LYS A 72 12.88 18.03 5.49
N SER A 73 14.09 17.48 5.56
CA SER A 73 14.51 16.59 6.63
C SER A 73 14.30 17.20 8.02
N GLU A 74 14.46 18.51 8.16
CA GLU A 74 14.27 19.24 9.42
C GLU A 74 12.80 19.30 9.87
N ASP A 75 11.85 19.37 8.94
CA ASP A 75 10.41 19.37 9.23
C ASP A 75 9.96 17.97 9.71
N TRP A 76 10.44 16.93 9.02
CA TRP A 76 10.26 15.54 9.43
C TRP A 76 10.95 15.23 10.77
N GLU A 77 12.15 15.76 11.04
CA GLU A 77 12.81 15.63 12.34
C GLU A 77 12.00 16.29 13.47
N LYS A 78 11.47 17.49 13.23
CA LYS A 78 10.64 18.20 14.20
C LYS A 78 9.38 17.39 14.52
N TRP A 79 8.70 16.88 13.50
CA TRP A 79 7.54 16.02 13.65
C TRP A 79 7.90 14.75 14.42
N ALA A 80 8.95 14.03 14.03
CA ALA A 80 9.36 12.79 14.68
C ALA A 80 9.73 13.00 16.15
N LYS A 81 10.39 14.11 16.51
CA LYS A 81 10.72 14.45 17.91
C LYS A 81 9.49 14.77 18.77
N GLN A 82 8.38 15.20 18.17
CA GLN A 82 7.12 15.45 18.88
C GLN A 82 6.28 14.18 19.06
N ASP A 83 6.54 13.15 18.24
CA ASP A 83 5.69 11.96 18.09
C ASP A 83 6.42 10.62 18.32
N ALA A 84 7.70 10.64 18.72
CA ALA A 84 8.55 9.46 18.89
C ALA A 84 8.05 8.50 20.00
N ILE A 85 8.07 7.21 19.69
CA ILE A 85 7.76 6.11 20.62
C ILE A 85 9.07 5.54 21.21
N PRO A 86 9.11 5.11 22.48
CA PRO A 86 10.15 4.19 22.94
C PRO A 86 10.20 2.90 22.12
N ALA A 87 11.40 2.34 21.94
CA ALA A 87 11.61 1.05 21.28
C ALA A 87 10.88 -0.10 22.02
N ALA A 88 10.44 -1.10 21.26
CA ALA A 88 9.77 -2.28 21.80
C ALA A 88 10.70 -3.14 22.66
N ALA A 89 10.15 -3.72 23.74
CA ALA A 89 10.86 -4.61 24.64
C ALA A 89 11.05 -5.99 24.00
N LYS A 90 12.31 -6.35 23.69
CA LYS A 90 12.65 -7.67 23.17
C LYS A 90 12.15 -8.78 24.10
N GLY A 91 11.47 -9.78 23.53
CA GLY A 91 10.89 -10.89 24.28
C GLY A 91 9.56 -10.58 24.98
N PHE A 92 8.94 -9.42 24.72
CA PHE A 92 7.59 -9.13 25.22
C PHE A 92 6.54 -10.12 24.70
N TRP A 93 6.68 -10.59 23.46
CA TRP A 93 5.68 -11.42 22.79
C TRP A 93 5.85 -12.92 23.10
N THR A 94 4.72 -13.56 23.42
CA THR A 94 4.59 -15.00 23.63
C THR A 94 3.54 -15.54 22.65
N ILE A 95 3.54 -16.85 22.39
CA ILE A 95 2.57 -17.47 21.46
C ILE A 95 1.13 -17.12 21.89
N GLU A 96 0.84 -17.13 23.18
CA GLU A 96 -0.48 -16.79 23.73
C GLU A 96 -0.88 -15.35 23.41
N LYS A 97 0.06 -14.38 23.51
CA LYS A 97 -0.19 -12.99 23.13
C LYS A 97 -0.42 -12.84 21.62
N LEU A 98 0.37 -13.54 20.80
CA LEU A 98 0.26 -13.51 19.33
C LEU A 98 -1.07 -14.12 18.86
N LEU A 99 -1.53 -15.20 19.50
CA LEU A 99 -2.83 -15.82 19.21
C LEU A 99 -4.02 -15.01 19.78
N ALA A 100 -3.80 -14.20 20.81
CA ALA A 100 -4.83 -13.31 21.38
C ALA A 100 -4.96 -11.97 20.64
N ALA A 101 -3.95 -11.58 19.84
CA ALA A 101 -3.94 -10.35 19.09
C ALA A 101 -4.98 -10.36 17.97
N LYS A 102 -5.80 -9.30 17.89
CA LYS A 102 -6.94 -9.19 16.98
C LYS A 102 -6.66 -8.18 15.87
N PRO A 103 -7.19 -8.38 14.66
CA PRO A 103 -7.10 -7.37 13.64
C PRO A 103 -8.01 -6.17 13.93
N ALA A 104 -7.64 -4.99 13.42
CA ALA A 104 -8.49 -3.81 13.46
C ALA A 104 -9.80 -4.04 12.67
N THR A 105 -10.94 -3.66 13.23
CA THR A 105 -12.27 -3.83 12.63
C THR A 105 -12.58 -2.64 11.70
N PRO A 106 -12.61 -2.80 10.36
CA PRO A 106 -13.08 -1.75 9.47
C PRO A 106 -14.59 -1.53 9.63
N GLY A 107 -15.02 -0.27 9.50
CA GLY A 107 -16.42 0.05 9.26
C GLY A 107 -16.81 -0.26 7.81
N LYS A 108 -18.12 -0.30 7.51
CA LYS A 108 -18.56 -0.40 6.11
C LYS A 108 -18.03 0.78 5.30
N ALA A 109 -17.50 0.49 4.12
CA ALA A 109 -17.12 1.49 3.13
C ALA A 109 -18.38 2.20 2.59
N ASN A 110 -18.73 3.34 3.20
CA ASN A 110 -19.74 4.25 2.66
C ASN A 110 -19.14 5.05 1.50
N LEU A 111 -18.93 4.40 0.35
CA LEU A 111 -18.54 5.09 -0.87
C LEU A 111 -19.70 5.92 -1.43
N PRO A 112 -19.43 7.12 -1.98
CA PRO A 112 -20.36 7.78 -2.89
C PRO A 112 -20.65 6.85 -4.08
N ASP A 113 -21.89 6.87 -4.58
CA ASP A 113 -22.27 6.08 -5.76
C ASP A 113 -21.28 6.33 -6.91
N PRO A 114 -20.69 5.29 -7.55
CA PRO A 114 -19.86 5.48 -8.73
C PRO A 114 -20.73 6.15 -9.79
N GLY A 115 -20.35 7.35 -10.21
CA GLY A 115 -21.16 8.20 -11.10
C GLY A 115 -21.60 7.43 -12.35
N PRO A 116 -22.75 7.79 -12.95
CA PRO A 116 -23.45 6.95 -13.92
C PRO A 116 -22.50 6.44 -15.00
N ALA A 117 -22.32 5.12 -15.01
CA ALA A 117 -21.44 4.41 -15.93
C ALA A 117 -21.92 4.70 -17.36
N THR A 118 -21.31 5.72 -17.97
CA THR A 118 -21.62 6.13 -19.33
C THR A 118 -21.03 5.07 -20.24
N GLN A 119 -21.81 4.03 -20.52
CA GLN A 119 -21.56 3.16 -21.65
C GLN A 119 -21.51 4.06 -22.87
N ALA A 120 -20.30 4.34 -23.36
CA ALA A 120 -20.12 4.99 -24.64
C ALA A 120 -20.96 4.19 -25.64
N PRO A 121 -21.91 4.82 -26.37
CA PRO A 121 -22.77 4.09 -27.28
C PRO A 121 -21.90 3.23 -28.19
N ALA A 122 -22.27 1.96 -28.33
CA ALA A 122 -21.67 1.08 -29.32
C ALA A 122 -22.09 1.59 -30.71
N THR A 123 -21.41 2.62 -31.19
CA THR A 123 -21.57 3.18 -32.52
C THR A 123 -21.10 2.11 -33.48
N GLN A 124 -22.03 1.27 -33.93
CA GLN A 124 -21.79 0.33 -35.00
C GLN A 124 -21.33 1.14 -36.21
N ALA A 125 -20.05 1.03 -36.56
CA ALA A 125 -19.55 1.56 -37.80
C ALA A 125 -20.40 0.96 -38.93
N PRO A 126 -21.00 1.78 -39.83
CA PRO A 126 -21.80 1.24 -40.92
C PRO A 126 -20.95 0.26 -41.72
N ALA A 127 -21.48 -0.94 -41.96
CA ALA A 127 -20.81 -1.93 -42.80
C ALA A 127 -20.72 -1.41 -44.24
N SER A 128 -19.58 -0.78 -44.56
CA SER A 128 -19.29 -0.30 -45.91
C SER A 128 -19.11 -1.52 -46.82
N GLN A 129 -20.09 -1.74 -47.69
CA GLN A 129 -20.03 -2.82 -48.68
C GLN A 129 -18.93 -2.52 -49.69
N ALA A 130 -17.94 -3.41 -49.80
CA ALA A 130 -16.92 -3.30 -50.81
C ALA A 130 -17.56 -3.44 -52.21
N PRO A 131 -17.37 -2.48 -53.14
CA PRO A 131 -17.89 -2.60 -54.49
C PRO A 131 -17.17 -3.73 -55.25
N THR A 132 -17.93 -4.48 -56.03
CA THR A 132 -17.45 -5.59 -56.83
C THR A 132 -16.57 -5.15 -57.99
N ALA A 133 -15.73 -6.08 -58.47
CA ALA A 133 -14.65 -5.81 -59.41
C ALA A 133 -15.10 -5.19 -60.75
N SER A 134 -14.26 -4.30 -61.29
CA SER A 134 -14.23 -3.96 -62.72
C SER A 134 -12.82 -4.17 -63.28
N LYS A 135 -12.73 -4.72 -64.49
CA LYS A 135 -11.47 -5.02 -65.19
C LYS A 135 -10.71 -3.74 -65.54
N ALA A 136 -9.42 -3.70 -65.24
CA ALA A 136 -8.46 -2.79 -65.89
C ALA A 136 -7.78 -3.51 -67.09
N PRO A 137 -7.47 -2.82 -68.21
CA PRO A 137 -6.84 -3.44 -69.38
C PRO A 137 -5.33 -3.62 -69.21
N ALA A 138 -4.76 -4.59 -69.93
CA ALA A 138 -3.32 -4.74 -70.05
C ALA A 138 -2.71 -3.62 -70.91
N SER A 139 -1.59 -3.05 -70.45
CA SER A 139 -0.72 -2.19 -71.25
C SER A 139 0.71 -2.71 -71.20
N GLN A 140 1.40 -2.68 -72.35
CA GLN A 140 2.71 -3.29 -72.53
C GLN A 140 3.82 -2.36 -72.00
N ALA A 141 4.84 -2.94 -71.36
CA ALA A 141 6.05 -2.23 -70.96
C ALA A 141 7.20 -2.55 -71.95
N PRO A 142 7.85 -1.54 -72.56
CA PRO A 142 9.02 -1.76 -73.39
C PRO A 142 10.30 -1.95 -72.56
N THR A 143 11.19 -2.81 -73.05
CA THR A 143 12.50 -3.11 -72.46
C THR A 143 13.51 -2.00 -72.75
N GLN A 144 14.16 -1.46 -71.70
CA GLN A 144 15.61 -1.18 -71.65
C GLN A 144 16.01 -0.49 -70.32
N ALA A 145 17.09 -0.97 -69.70
CA ALA A 145 17.77 -0.30 -68.60
C ALA A 145 19.27 -0.14 -68.98
N PRO A 146 19.92 1.02 -68.76
CA PRO A 146 21.32 1.22 -69.13
C PRO A 146 22.27 0.53 -68.13
N ALA A 147 23.37 -0.01 -68.64
CA ALA A 147 24.43 -0.59 -67.80
C ALA A 147 25.37 0.50 -67.24
N THR A 148 25.51 0.57 -65.92
CA THR A 148 26.56 1.35 -65.25
C THR A 148 27.71 0.45 -64.80
N LYS A 149 28.93 0.75 -65.27
CA LYS A 149 30.17 0.11 -64.80
C LYS A 149 30.56 0.67 -63.44
N ALA A 150 30.94 -0.20 -62.51
CA ALA A 150 31.74 0.15 -61.33
C ALA A 150 33.21 -0.30 -61.52
N PRO A 151 34.21 0.34 -60.89
CA PRO A 151 35.62 0.10 -61.20
C PRO A 151 36.17 -1.20 -60.59
N ALA A 152 37.20 -1.75 -61.22
CA ALA A 152 37.92 -2.92 -60.73
C ALA A 152 39.03 -2.52 -59.72
N THR A 153 39.09 -3.23 -58.60
CA THR A 153 40.26 -3.24 -57.70
C THR A 153 40.89 -4.63 -57.76
N GLN A 154 42.18 -4.70 -58.05
CA GLN A 154 42.91 -5.97 -58.16
C GLN A 154 43.40 -6.44 -56.79
N ALA A 155 43.36 -7.75 -56.54
CA ALA A 155 44.11 -8.42 -55.49
C ALA A 155 44.79 -9.68 -56.09
N PRO A 156 46.02 -10.05 -55.69
CA PRO A 156 46.77 -11.11 -56.37
C PRO A 156 46.29 -12.53 -56.03
N ALA A 157 46.55 -13.47 -56.94
CA ALA A 157 46.12 -14.86 -56.85
C ALA A 157 47.06 -15.76 -56.02
N SER A 158 46.51 -16.88 -55.51
CA SER A 158 47.24 -18.08 -55.12
C SER A 158 46.45 -19.34 -55.46
N GLN A 159 47.11 -20.51 -55.51
CA GLN A 159 46.64 -21.75 -56.16
C GLN A 159 46.86 -22.99 -55.24
N ALA A 160 46.36 -24.21 -55.50
CA ALA A 160 45.69 -24.70 -56.71
C ALA A 160 44.37 -25.49 -56.50
N PRO A 161 44.28 -26.84 -56.45
CA PRO A 161 43.36 -27.48 -57.39
C PRO A 161 42.37 -28.51 -56.79
N THR A 162 41.37 -28.88 -57.61
CA THR A 162 41.02 -30.28 -57.99
C THR A 162 39.52 -30.63 -57.98
N GLN A 163 38.96 -30.77 -59.19
CA GLN A 163 37.91 -31.70 -59.68
C GLN A 163 36.44 -31.65 -59.19
N ALA A 164 35.59 -32.01 -60.15
CA ALA A 164 34.13 -32.14 -60.13
C ALA A 164 33.70 -33.56 -59.63
N PRO A 165 32.40 -33.98 -59.57
CA PRO A 165 31.37 -33.80 -60.60
C PRO A 165 29.99 -33.33 -60.11
N ALA A 166 29.10 -33.08 -61.09
CA ALA A 166 27.76 -32.54 -60.89
C ALA A 166 26.72 -33.57 -60.43
N THR A 167 25.80 -33.13 -59.57
CA THR A 167 24.50 -33.78 -59.32
C THR A 167 23.38 -32.76 -59.53
N LYS A 168 22.34 -33.16 -60.27
CA LYS A 168 21.14 -32.32 -60.50
C LYS A 168 20.36 -32.15 -59.20
N ALA A 169 20.10 -30.92 -58.79
CA ALA A 169 19.05 -30.60 -57.82
C ALA A 169 17.77 -30.15 -58.55
N PRO A 170 16.56 -30.47 -58.07
CA PRO A 170 15.31 -30.08 -58.73
C PRO A 170 15.02 -28.58 -58.56
N ALA A 171 14.26 -28.00 -59.49
CA ALA A 171 13.69 -26.67 -59.32
C ALA A 171 12.61 -26.71 -58.23
N SER A 172 12.98 -26.33 -57.00
CA SER A 172 12.03 -26.08 -55.92
C SER A 172 11.47 -24.66 -56.06
N GLN A 173 10.14 -24.53 -56.16
CA GLN A 173 9.47 -23.24 -56.14
C GLN A 173 9.48 -22.71 -54.70
N ALA A 174 10.12 -21.55 -54.48
CA ALA A 174 10.03 -20.86 -53.21
C ALA A 174 8.57 -20.40 -52.97
N PRO A 175 7.96 -20.66 -51.80
CA PRO A 175 6.67 -20.08 -51.45
C PRO A 175 6.78 -18.56 -51.40
N ALA A 176 5.80 -17.86 -51.98
CA ALA A 176 5.70 -16.41 -51.84
C ALA A 176 5.19 -16.08 -50.42
N THR A 177 6.12 -15.89 -49.48
CA THR A 177 5.81 -15.43 -48.12
C THR A 177 5.25 -14.02 -48.19
N GLN A 178 3.94 -13.85 -47.94
CA GLN A 178 3.36 -12.53 -47.74
C GLN A 178 3.91 -11.96 -46.43
N ALA A 179 4.47 -10.76 -46.48
CA ALA A 179 4.87 -10.04 -45.27
C ALA A 179 3.60 -9.74 -44.44
N PRO A 180 3.58 -10.00 -43.12
CA PRO A 180 2.46 -9.64 -42.28
C PRO A 180 2.24 -8.13 -42.32
N ALA A 181 1.03 -7.69 -42.67
CA ALA A 181 0.67 -6.28 -42.61
C ALA A 181 0.72 -5.80 -41.15
N THR A 182 1.75 -5.03 -40.80
CA THR A 182 1.88 -4.44 -39.47
C THR A 182 0.79 -3.40 -39.27
N GLN A 183 -0.26 -3.75 -38.53
CA GLN A 183 -1.18 -2.75 -38.00
C GLN A 183 -0.42 -1.91 -36.98
N ALA A 184 -0.26 -0.62 -37.26
CA ALA A 184 0.27 0.31 -36.28
C ALA A 184 -0.64 0.30 -35.03
N PRO A 185 -0.08 0.25 -33.80
CA PRO A 185 -0.90 0.30 -32.59
C PRO A 185 -1.76 1.56 -32.60
N ALA A 186 -3.07 1.40 -32.41
CA ALA A 186 -3.97 2.53 -32.24
C ALA A 186 -3.63 3.22 -30.91
N THR A 187 -2.88 4.31 -30.97
CA THR A 187 -2.58 5.16 -29.81
C THR A 187 -3.90 5.70 -29.28
N LYS A 188 -4.42 5.12 -28.20
CA LYS A 188 -5.48 5.77 -27.41
C LYS A 188 -4.90 7.11 -26.95
N ALA A 189 -5.50 8.21 -27.40
CA ALA A 189 -5.24 9.51 -26.83
C ALA A 189 -5.48 9.45 -25.31
N PRO A 190 -4.73 10.22 -24.48
CA PRO A 190 -5.01 10.30 -23.05
C PRO A 190 -6.48 10.63 -22.84
N ALA A 191 -7.17 9.87 -21.99
CA ALA A 191 -8.55 10.16 -21.67
C ALA A 191 -8.59 11.54 -21.00
N THR A 192 -9.20 12.52 -21.68
CA THR A 192 -9.55 13.80 -21.07
C THR A 192 -10.35 13.52 -19.81
N LYS A 193 -9.87 13.98 -18.65
CA LYS A 193 -10.55 13.84 -17.36
C LYS A 193 -12.01 14.23 -17.54
N ALA A 194 -12.92 13.27 -17.33
CA ALA A 194 -14.34 13.54 -17.45
C ALA A 194 -14.72 14.65 -16.46
N ALA A 195 -15.54 15.61 -16.89
CA ALA A 195 -15.86 16.79 -16.08
C ALA A 195 -16.55 16.44 -14.74
N ASN A 196 -17.04 15.21 -14.58
CA ASN A 196 -17.72 14.66 -13.41
C ASN A 196 -17.01 13.41 -12.83
N ASP A 197 -15.70 13.24 -13.06
CA ASP A 197 -14.92 12.12 -12.48
C ASP A 197 -14.83 12.23 -10.96
N ASN A 198 -15.62 11.43 -10.25
CA ASN A 198 -15.64 11.36 -8.78
C ASN A 198 -14.49 10.53 -8.19
N GLY A 199 -13.53 10.09 -9.02
CA GLY A 199 -12.38 9.29 -8.59
C GLY A 199 -12.69 7.83 -8.27
N ASN A 200 -13.90 7.36 -8.55
CA ASN A 200 -14.33 5.97 -8.34
C ASN A 200 -14.67 5.31 -9.67
N ASP A 201 -14.05 4.17 -9.95
CA ASP A 201 -14.42 3.28 -11.04
C ASP A 201 -15.44 2.23 -10.54
N PRO A 202 -16.11 1.46 -11.42
CA PRO A 202 -16.95 0.35 -10.99
C PRO A 202 -16.19 -0.66 -10.12
N ALA A 203 -16.88 -1.21 -9.11
CA ALA A 203 -16.28 -2.17 -8.18
C ALA A 203 -15.62 -3.35 -8.93
N PRO A 204 -14.38 -3.74 -8.57
CA PRO A 204 -13.65 -4.77 -9.28
C PRO A 204 -14.28 -6.15 -9.05
N GLN A 205 -14.09 -7.06 -10.00
CA GLN A 205 -14.60 -8.43 -9.88
C GLN A 205 -13.93 -9.15 -8.70
N MET A 206 -14.75 -9.72 -7.80
CA MET A 206 -14.28 -10.42 -6.59
C MET A 206 -13.29 -11.54 -6.93
N ILE A 207 -12.14 -11.55 -6.25
CA ILE A 207 -11.13 -12.59 -6.37
C ILE A 207 -11.04 -13.34 -5.05
N LYS A 208 -11.23 -14.66 -5.07
CA LYS A 208 -11.04 -15.49 -3.89
C LYS A 208 -9.56 -15.50 -3.51
N ALA A 209 -9.25 -15.18 -2.25
CA ALA A 209 -7.90 -15.27 -1.73
C ALA A 209 -7.39 -16.72 -1.75
N GLU A 210 -6.12 -16.89 -2.13
CA GLU A 210 -5.43 -18.17 -2.18
C GLU A 210 -4.33 -18.22 -1.13
N ALA A 211 -4.32 -19.24 -0.27
CA ALA A 211 -3.17 -19.54 0.59
C ALA A 211 -1.97 -19.94 -0.29
N LEU A 212 -0.78 -19.41 0.03
CA LEU A 212 0.45 -19.82 -0.62
C LEU A 212 0.84 -21.25 -0.19
N PRO A 213 1.52 -22.03 -1.06
CA PRO A 213 2.05 -23.33 -0.67
C PRO A 213 3.25 -23.18 0.27
N HIS A 214 3.30 -24.00 1.32
CA HIS A 214 4.48 -24.12 2.16
C HIS A 214 5.61 -24.91 1.43
N PRO A 215 6.90 -24.60 1.69
CA PRO A 215 7.37 -23.49 2.50
C PRO A 215 7.34 -22.14 1.78
N TYR A 216 7.15 -21.05 2.52
CA TYR A 216 7.13 -19.67 1.98
C TYR A 216 8.53 -19.15 1.59
N SER A 217 9.48 -20.01 1.21
CA SER A 217 10.89 -19.66 1.02
C SER A 217 11.17 -18.56 -0.01
N LYS A 218 10.21 -18.26 -0.90
CA LYS A 218 10.28 -17.15 -1.88
C LYS A 218 9.62 -15.85 -1.42
N TYR A 219 8.95 -15.88 -0.27
CA TYR A 219 8.10 -14.82 0.28
C TYR A 219 8.42 -14.58 1.77
N MET A 220 9.62 -14.93 2.23
CA MET A 220 10.05 -14.69 3.62
C MET A 220 10.12 -13.19 3.98
N PHE A 221 10.12 -12.32 2.97
CA PHE A 221 9.96 -10.87 3.14
C PHE A 221 8.51 -10.44 3.43
N GLU A 222 7.51 -11.32 3.30
CA GLU A 222 6.14 -11.09 3.80
C GLU A 222 6.02 -11.69 5.21
N GLY A 223 5.38 -10.98 6.13
CA GLY A 223 5.27 -11.43 7.52
C GLY A 223 4.04 -10.88 8.23
N ARG A 224 3.85 -11.35 9.47
CA ARG A 224 2.83 -10.80 10.38
C ARG A 224 3.42 -9.67 11.20
N LEU A 225 2.61 -8.65 11.43
CA LEU A 225 2.89 -7.56 12.35
C LEU A 225 1.98 -7.71 13.57
N PHE A 226 2.52 -7.48 14.75
CA PHE A 226 1.77 -7.47 16.00
C PHE A 226 2.09 -6.19 16.77
N ALA A 227 1.09 -5.65 17.46
CA ALA A 227 1.17 -4.37 18.16
C ALA A 227 0.38 -4.43 19.49
N VAL A 228 0.69 -3.57 20.44
CA VAL A 228 -0.10 -3.38 21.67
C VAL A 228 -0.73 -2.00 21.65
N HIS A 229 -2.04 -1.96 21.54
CA HIS A 229 -2.82 -0.74 21.52
C HIS A 229 -2.67 0.06 22.84
N PRO A 230 -2.96 1.37 22.87
CA PRO A 230 -2.81 2.20 24.07
C PRO A 230 -3.59 1.70 25.30
N ASP A 231 -4.70 0.99 25.09
CA ASP A 231 -5.53 0.35 26.12
C ASP A 231 -4.97 -0.97 26.66
N GLY A 232 -3.88 -1.48 26.07
CA GLY A 232 -3.21 -2.73 26.43
C GLY A 232 -3.71 -3.97 25.69
N THR A 233 -4.66 -3.85 24.75
CA THR A 233 -5.09 -4.96 23.90
C THR A 233 -4.12 -5.20 22.74
N GLY A 234 -4.11 -6.42 22.19
CA GLY A 234 -3.19 -6.81 21.11
C GLY A 234 -3.81 -6.63 19.73
N GLY A 235 -3.08 -5.95 18.84
CA GLY A 235 -3.36 -5.78 17.41
C GLY A 235 -2.61 -6.77 16.53
N SER A 236 -3.20 -7.21 15.42
CA SER A 236 -2.53 -8.04 14.41
C SER A 236 -2.79 -7.57 12.98
N CYS A 237 -1.72 -7.46 12.22
CA CYS A 237 -1.66 -7.03 10.83
C CYS A 237 -0.66 -7.90 10.04
N SER A 238 -0.44 -7.51 8.79
CA SER A 238 0.59 -8.00 7.88
C SER A 238 1.56 -6.87 7.51
N ALA A 239 2.74 -7.23 7.03
CA ALA A 239 3.73 -6.26 6.58
C ALA A 239 4.78 -6.89 5.64
N THR A 240 5.51 -6.04 4.91
CA THR A 240 6.44 -6.43 3.85
C THR A 240 7.82 -5.79 4.05
N VAL A 241 8.92 -6.55 3.94
CA VAL A 241 10.29 -6.02 4.03
C VAL A 241 10.63 -5.23 2.75
N VAL A 242 10.86 -3.93 2.92
CA VAL A 242 11.18 -3.02 1.82
C VAL A 242 12.67 -2.67 1.78
N SER A 243 13.20 -2.42 0.59
CA SER A 243 14.61 -2.04 0.42
C SER A 243 14.93 -0.71 1.10
N ASP A 244 16.02 -0.65 1.86
CA ASP A 244 16.56 0.60 2.41
C ASP A 244 17.51 1.23 1.36
N PRO A 245 17.18 2.41 0.79
CA PRO A 245 18.03 3.05 -0.22
C PRO A 245 19.36 3.58 0.34
N ALA A 246 19.47 3.78 1.66
CA ALA A 246 20.73 4.14 2.31
C ALA A 246 21.56 2.89 2.67
N HIS A 247 20.92 1.73 2.84
CA HIS A 247 21.59 0.45 3.19
C HIS A 247 21.22 -0.70 2.23
N PRO A 248 21.60 -0.64 0.94
CA PRO A 248 21.22 -1.67 -0.05
C PRO A 248 21.67 -3.08 0.37
N GLY A 249 20.74 -4.03 0.39
CA GLY A 249 20.98 -5.41 0.79
C GLY A 249 21.10 -5.62 2.31
N LYS A 250 20.88 -4.58 3.11
CA LYS A 250 20.95 -4.59 4.58
C LYS A 250 19.76 -3.88 5.24
N SER A 251 18.61 -3.84 4.59
CA SER A 251 17.42 -3.21 5.14
C SER A 251 17.00 -3.82 6.49
N ASN A 252 16.52 -2.94 7.36
CA ASN A 252 15.75 -3.22 8.58
C ASN A 252 14.39 -2.51 8.53
N LEU A 253 13.87 -2.22 7.33
CA LEU A 253 12.64 -1.48 7.10
C LEU A 253 11.51 -2.41 6.66
N VAL A 254 10.35 -2.20 7.26
CA VAL A 254 9.12 -2.95 7.04
C VAL A 254 8.01 -1.96 6.70
N TRP A 255 7.30 -2.19 5.60
CA TRP A 255 6.16 -1.39 5.17
C TRP A 255 4.85 -2.04 5.65
N THR A 256 3.92 -1.24 6.16
CA THR A 256 2.61 -1.67 6.65
C THR A 256 1.60 -0.52 6.55
N ALA A 257 0.35 -0.71 6.98
CA ALA A 257 -0.67 0.33 6.98
C ALA A 257 -0.51 1.28 8.19
N GLY A 258 -1.01 2.50 8.10
CA GLY A 258 -0.99 3.49 9.19
C GLY A 258 -1.77 3.01 10.42
N HIS A 259 -2.95 2.43 10.21
CA HIS A 259 -3.78 1.84 11.26
C HIS A 259 -3.17 0.59 11.91
N CYS A 260 -2.15 -0.03 11.30
CA CYS A 260 -1.44 -1.17 11.89
C CYS A 260 -0.39 -0.76 12.92
N VAL A 261 -0.15 0.56 13.07
CA VAL A 261 0.79 1.13 14.05
C VAL A 261 0.16 2.22 14.91
N THR A 262 -1.14 2.52 14.75
CA THR A 262 -1.85 3.54 15.53
C THR A 262 -3.26 3.11 15.92
N SER A 263 -3.66 3.42 17.16
CA SER A 263 -5.03 3.31 17.65
C SER A 263 -5.46 4.59 18.35
N ASP A 264 -6.71 5.00 18.13
CA ASP A 264 -7.27 6.27 18.64
C ASP A 264 -6.42 7.53 18.34
N GLY A 265 -5.64 7.50 17.26
CA GLY A 265 -4.73 8.57 16.84
C GLY A 265 -3.41 8.64 17.61
N ALA A 266 -3.23 7.81 18.64
CA ALA A 266 -1.95 7.56 19.28
C ALA A 266 -1.25 6.39 18.58
N TYR A 267 0.07 6.28 18.72
CA TYR A 267 0.77 5.10 18.26
C TYR A 267 0.60 3.91 19.20
N ASP A 268 0.61 2.72 18.62
CA ASP A 268 0.71 1.46 19.34
C ASP A 268 2.13 1.24 19.88
N LYS A 269 2.23 0.42 20.93
CA LYS A 269 3.46 0.06 21.63
C LYS A 269 3.86 -1.36 21.25
N GLU A 270 5.08 -1.74 21.62
CA GLU A 270 5.57 -3.13 21.51
C GLU A 270 5.41 -3.73 20.10
N ILE A 271 5.50 -2.91 19.05
CA ILE A 271 5.33 -3.39 17.67
C ILE A 271 6.45 -4.39 17.34
N THR A 272 6.09 -5.54 16.78
CA THR A 272 7.05 -6.56 16.30
C THR A 272 6.64 -7.11 14.95
N PHE A 273 7.63 -7.41 14.11
CA PHE A 273 7.46 -8.06 12.82
C PHE A 273 7.98 -9.51 12.87
N ILE A 274 7.23 -10.43 12.28
CA ILE A 274 7.60 -11.85 12.18
C ILE A 274 7.63 -12.26 10.69
N PRO A 275 8.82 -12.25 10.05
CA PRO A 275 8.98 -12.62 8.65
C PRO A 275 8.74 -14.11 8.41
N GLY A 276 8.00 -14.45 7.35
CA GLY A 276 7.69 -15.84 7.00
C GLY A 276 6.96 -16.60 8.12
N TYR A 277 6.05 -15.93 8.83
CA TYR A 277 5.22 -16.55 9.86
C TYR A 277 4.52 -17.81 9.31
N ASN A 278 4.53 -18.89 10.11
CA ASN A 278 4.04 -20.21 9.75
C ASN A 278 4.55 -20.74 8.39
N SER A 279 5.74 -20.32 7.93
CA SER A 279 6.29 -20.77 6.64
C SER A 279 6.36 -22.30 6.53
N THR A 280 6.53 -23.03 7.64
CA THR A 280 6.55 -24.50 7.65
C THR A 280 5.19 -25.19 7.58
N GLY A 281 4.08 -24.47 7.82
CA GLY A 281 2.73 -25.04 7.95
C GLY A 281 2.47 -25.78 9.28
N ALA A 282 3.26 -25.50 10.31
CA ALA A 282 3.14 -26.12 11.62
C ALA A 282 1.89 -25.66 12.41
N ALA A 283 1.47 -24.39 12.23
CA ALA A 283 0.26 -23.84 12.83
C ALA A 283 -1.02 -24.20 12.04
N SER A 284 -0.85 -24.55 10.77
CA SER A 284 -1.91 -24.78 9.79
C SER A 284 -2.93 -25.83 10.23
N GLY A 285 -4.21 -25.52 10.03
CA GLY A 285 -5.32 -26.41 10.36
C GLY A 285 -5.63 -26.48 11.85
N LYS A 286 -5.52 -25.35 12.57
CA LYS A 286 -5.82 -25.20 14.00
C LYS A 286 -4.94 -26.08 14.92
N LYS A 287 -3.67 -26.26 14.55
CA LYS A 287 -2.68 -26.93 15.40
C LYS A 287 -2.08 -25.94 16.40
N THR A 288 -1.49 -26.47 17.47
CA THR A 288 -0.70 -25.68 18.44
C THR A 288 0.79 -25.94 18.19
N PRO A 289 1.48 -25.07 17.45
CA PRO A 289 2.93 -25.17 17.21
C PRO A 289 3.74 -24.65 18.40
N THR A 290 5.04 -24.92 18.41
CA THR A 290 5.99 -24.15 19.25
C THR A 290 6.27 -22.77 18.63
N LYS A 291 6.97 -21.90 19.37
CA LYS A 291 7.29 -20.54 18.90
C LYS A 291 8.15 -20.59 17.65
N GLU A 292 9.20 -21.41 17.69
CA GLU A 292 10.19 -21.63 16.63
C GLU A 292 9.57 -22.26 15.37
N GLN A 293 8.48 -23.01 15.52
CA GLN A 293 7.74 -23.61 14.41
C GLN A 293 6.86 -22.59 13.67
N SER A 294 6.25 -21.65 14.41
CA SER A 294 5.51 -20.51 13.87
C SER A 294 6.43 -19.40 13.34
N GLU A 295 7.60 -19.25 13.93
CA GLU A 295 8.47 -18.08 13.76
C GLU A 295 9.89 -18.54 13.36
N PRO A 296 10.06 -19.14 12.18
CA PRO A 296 11.30 -19.82 11.80
C PRO A 296 12.51 -18.89 11.66
N LEU A 297 12.28 -17.57 11.61
CA LEU A 297 13.32 -16.53 11.61
C LEU A 297 13.31 -15.65 12.87
N GLY A 298 12.41 -15.92 13.83
CA GLY A 298 12.24 -15.15 15.06
C GLY A 298 11.48 -13.82 14.89
N GLU A 299 11.46 -13.04 15.97
CA GLU A 299 10.79 -11.75 16.09
C GLU A 299 11.75 -10.58 15.88
N PHE A 300 11.28 -9.57 15.16
CA PHE A 300 12.02 -8.34 14.87
C PHE A 300 11.27 -7.15 15.52
N PRO A 301 11.60 -6.80 16.77
CA PRO A 301 10.93 -5.71 17.49
C PRO A 301 11.25 -4.35 16.88
N MET A 302 10.26 -3.46 16.88
CA MET A 302 10.39 -2.08 16.44
C MET A 302 11.44 -1.31 17.25
N THR A 303 12.33 -0.62 16.55
CA THR A 303 13.18 0.45 17.12
C THR A 303 12.61 1.84 16.83
N GLU A 304 11.89 2.00 15.72
CA GLU A 304 11.27 3.27 15.31
C GLU A 304 10.10 3.01 14.35
N VAL A 305 9.11 3.91 14.31
CA VAL A 305 8.00 3.87 13.35
C VAL A 305 7.61 5.27 12.90
N LEU A 306 7.11 5.34 11.67
CA LEU A 306 6.65 6.54 11.00
C LEU A 306 5.38 6.23 10.21
N THR A 307 4.30 6.97 10.46
CA THR A 307 3.12 7.03 9.59
C THR A 307 2.92 8.46 9.07
N THR A 308 2.00 8.68 8.13
CA THR A 308 1.82 10.01 7.56
C THR A 308 1.19 10.99 8.56
N PRO A 309 1.59 12.28 8.54
CA PRO A 309 0.90 13.33 9.29
C PRO A 309 -0.60 13.42 8.93
N GLN A 310 -0.95 13.14 7.67
CA GLN A 310 -2.32 13.10 7.15
C GLN A 310 -3.15 12.04 7.88
N TRP A 311 -2.67 10.79 7.93
CA TRP A 311 -3.33 9.68 8.62
C TRP A 311 -3.68 10.03 10.07
N LYS A 312 -2.72 10.60 10.81
CA LYS A 312 -2.93 11.07 12.19
C LYS A 312 -3.90 12.26 12.26
N SER A 313 -3.79 13.23 11.34
CA SER A 313 -4.60 14.46 11.37
C SER A 313 -6.10 14.21 11.23
N PHE A 314 -6.49 13.20 10.44
CA PHE A 314 -7.89 12.84 10.23
C PHE A 314 -8.47 11.98 11.38
N LYS A 315 -7.65 11.60 12.37
CA LYS A 315 -8.03 10.67 13.48
C LYS A 315 -8.74 9.41 12.95
N SER A 316 -8.20 8.90 11.84
CA SER A 316 -8.95 8.24 10.79
C SER A 316 -9.69 6.97 11.23
N HIS A 317 -10.93 6.83 10.74
CA HIS A 317 -11.57 5.53 10.63
C HIS A 317 -11.10 4.82 9.34
N LEU A 318 -11.01 3.49 9.42
CA LEU A 318 -10.81 2.59 8.28
C LEU A 318 -11.89 2.76 7.20
N SER A 319 -11.51 2.53 5.94
CA SER A 319 -12.39 2.70 4.76
C SER A 319 -13.03 4.09 4.68
N GLY A 320 -12.19 5.14 4.73
CA GLY A 320 -12.60 6.55 4.65
C GLY A 320 -11.50 7.47 4.10
N VAL A 321 -11.65 8.79 4.27
CA VAL A 321 -10.71 9.81 3.75
C VAL A 321 -9.27 9.59 4.22
N GLY A 322 -9.06 9.03 5.42
CA GLY A 322 -7.74 8.66 5.93
C GLY A 322 -7.04 7.58 5.11
N SER A 323 -7.79 6.66 4.50
CA SER A 323 -7.26 5.52 3.72
C SER A 323 -6.46 5.93 2.48
N HIS A 324 -6.54 7.20 2.07
CA HIS A 324 -5.65 7.77 1.04
C HIS A 324 -4.17 7.87 1.48
N TYR A 325 -3.89 7.87 2.80
CA TYR A 325 -2.56 8.02 3.39
C TYR A 325 -2.26 7.00 4.51
N ASP A 326 -3.03 5.92 4.53
CA ASP A 326 -2.99 4.86 5.55
C ASP A 326 -1.83 3.89 5.31
N TYR A 327 -0.61 4.43 5.37
CA TYR A 327 0.64 3.69 5.24
C TYR A 327 1.65 4.12 6.32
N ALA A 328 2.58 3.22 6.62
CA ALA A 328 3.61 3.40 7.63
C ALA A 328 4.87 2.59 7.31
N ILE A 329 6.00 3.05 7.85
CA ILE A 329 7.28 2.33 7.85
C ILE A 329 7.68 2.07 9.30
N VAL A 330 7.96 0.81 9.60
CA VAL A 330 8.55 0.36 10.86
C VAL A 330 10.02 0.03 10.60
N ARG A 331 10.94 0.65 11.35
CA ARG A 331 12.31 0.19 11.46
C ARG A 331 12.38 -0.79 12.64
N VAL A 332 12.94 -1.96 12.39
CA VAL A 332 13.09 -3.02 13.39
C VAL A 332 14.56 -3.21 13.80
N ALA A 333 14.77 -3.87 14.94
CA ALA A 333 16.09 -4.31 15.36
C ALA A 333 16.67 -5.37 14.40
N PRO A 334 17.99 -5.44 14.22
CA PRO A 334 18.63 -6.56 13.52
C PRO A 334 18.42 -7.88 14.29
N ALA A 335 18.66 -9.00 13.61
CA ALA A 335 18.64 -10.32 14.23
C ALA A 335 19.77 -10.48 15.27
N ASP A 336 19.61 -11.43 16.19
CA ASP A 336 20.54 -11.69 17.32
C ASP A 336 21.98 -12.02 16.92
N ASN A 337 22.18 -12.47 15.68
CA ASN A 337 23.50 -12.73 15.10
C ASN A 337 24.14 -11.49 14.43
N GLY A 338 23.52 -10.32 14.55
CA GLY A 338 23.97 -9.04 13.98
C GLY A 338 23.60 -8.81 12.51
N LYS A 339 22.92 -9.75 11.85
CA LYS A 339 22.42 -9.56 10.47
C LYS A 339 21.23 -8.61 10.44
N SER A 340 21.09 -7.87 9.34
CA SER A 340 19.85 -7.14 9.08
C SER A 340 18.66 -8.09 8.86
N LEU A 341 17.45 -7.54 8.89
CA LEU A 341 16.23 -8.23 8.48
C LEU A 341 16.34 -8.77 7.05
N GLU A 342 16.71 -7.92 6.09
CA GLU A 342 16.94 -8.31 4.68
C GLU A 342 17.97 -9.45 4.53
N GLU A 343 19.11 -9.37 5.23
CA GLU A 343 20.13 -10.43 5.25
C GLU A 343 19.65 -11.75 5.90
N THR A 344 18.59 -11.68 6.71
CA THR A 344 18.00 -12.83 7.41
C THR A 344 16.86 -13.48 6.63
N VAL A 345 15.99 -12.69 5.99
CA VAL A 345 14.89 -13.19 5.14
C VAL A 345 15.35 -13.54 3.72
N GLY A 346 16.53 -13.05 3.30
CA GLY A 346 17.13 -13.34 1.99
C GLY A 346 16.75 -12.37 0.87
N GLY A 347 16.18 -11.20 1.20
CA GLY A 347 15.84 -10.16 0.23
C GLY A 347 14.83 -9.13 0.73
N SER A 348 14.60 -8.11 -0.07
CA SER A 348 13.57 -7.08 0.14
C SER A 348 12.93 -6.70 -1.20
N VAL A 349 11.80 -5.99 -1.17
CA VAL A 349 11.20 -5.39 -2.37
C VAL A 349 11.45 -3.88 -2.42
N PRO A 350 11.87 -3.30 -3.57
CA PRO A 350 11.93 -1.86 -3.72
C PRO A 350 10.51 -1.28 -3.77
N VAL A 351 10.31 -0.08 -3.25
CA VAL A 351 9.04 0.65 -3.39
C VAL A 351 9.02 1.40 -4.71
N TRP A 352 7.94 1.23 -5.48
CA TRP A 352 7.71 1.91 -6.75
C TRP A 352 6.75 3.08 -6.56
N PHE A 353 7.30 4.21 -6.11
CA PHE A 353 6.58 5.47 -6.06
C PHE A 353 6.18 5.95 -7.46
N ASN A 354 5.02 6.60 -7.52
CA ASN A 354 4.40 7.13 -8.73
C ASN A 354 4.20 6.08 -9.84
N ALA A 355 3.89 4.84 -9.48
CA ALA A 355 3.63 3.77 -10.44
C ALA A 355 2.40 4.07 -11.33
N PRO A 356 2.40 3.68 -12.62
CA PRO A 356 1.33 4.02 -13.57
C PRO A 356 0.05 3.21 -13.27
N ARG A 357 -0.84 3.77 -12.43
CA ARG A 357 -2.01 3.08 -11.84
C ARG A 357 -2.81 2.26 -12.84
N GLU A 358 -3.12 2.86 -13.98
CA GLU A 358 -3.99 2.30 -15.03
C GLU A 358 -3.35 1.10 -15.76
N GLN A 359 -2.06 0.83 -15.51
CA GLN A 359 -1.28 -0.26 -16.07
C GLN A 359 -0.87 -1.29 -15.00
N LEU A 360 -1.26 -1.10 -13.74
CA LEU A 360 -0.93 -2.03 -12.66
C LEU A 360 -1.83 -3.27 -12.67
N ALA A 361 -1.17 -4.43 -12.66
CA ALA A 361 -1.75 -5.74 -12.32
C ALA A 361 -1.08 -6.23 -11.02
N PRO A 362 -1.47 -5.68 -9.85
CA PRO A 362 -0.80 -5.97 -8.59
C PRO A 362 -1.29 -7.31 -8.01
N THR A 363 -0.41 -8.02 -7.32
CA THR A 363 -0.79 -9.10 -6.40
C THR A 363 -0.71 -8.58 -4.97
N SER A 364 -1.84 -8.57 -4.26
CA SER A 364 -1.87 -8.30 -2.81
C SER A 364 -1.52 -9.57 -2.03
N TYR A 365 -0.78 -9.42 -0.94
CA TYR A 365 -0.41 -10.47 0.01
C TYR A 365 -0.87 -10.10 1.43
N GLY A 366 -1.08 -11.08 2.31
CA GLY A 366 -1.33 -10.83 3.73
C GLY A 366 -1.80 -12.07 4.51
N TYR A 367 -1.90 -11.94 5.83
CA TYR A 367 -2.38 -12.94 6.78
C TYR A 367 -3.77 -12.57 7.31
N PRO A 368 -4.85 -12.78 6.53
CA PRO A 368 -6.22 -12.53 6.99
C PRO A 368 -6.50 -13.32 8.27
N ALA A 369 -6.91 -12.62 9.33
CA ALA A 369 -7.02 -13.15 10.68
C ALA A 369 -8.45 -13.35 11.18
N ALA A 370 -9.42 -12.64 10.59
CA ALA A 370 -10.82 -12.80 10.93
C ALA A 370 -11.50 -13.89 10.07
N ALA A 371 -12.49 -14.58 10.66
CA ALA A 371 -13.23 -15.66 10.01
C ALA A 371 -13.78 -15.23 8.64
N PRO A 372 -13.69 -16.08 7.58
CA PRO A 372 -13.41 -17.52 7.62
C PRO A 372 -11.92 -17.90 7.74
N PHE A 373 -11.00 -16.94 7.83
CA PHE A 373 -9.57 -17.18 8.06
C PHE A 373 -9.23 -17.19 9.56
N ASP A 374 -7.98 -17.55 9.90
CA ASP A 374 -7.47 -17.72 11.26
C ASP A 374 -6.07 -17.08 11.50
N GLY A 375 -5.57 -16.33 10.53
CA GLY A 375 -4.29 -15.62 10.57
C GLY A 375 -3.07 -16.53 10.42
N GLN A 376 -3.24 -17.83 10.23
CA GLN A 376 -2.12 -18.76 10.16
C GLN A 376 -1.45 -18.80 8.79
N GLU A 377 -2.17 -18.46 7.72
CA GLU A 377 -1.68 -18.61 6.35
C GLU A 377 -1.40 -17.27 5.65
N LEU A 378 -0.26 -17.20 4.96
CA LEU A 378 0.01 -16.15 3.99
C LEU A 378 -0.86 -16.39 2.76
N ASN A 379 -1.81 -15.50 2.55
CA ASN A 379 -2.73 -15.51 1.42
C ASN A 379 -2.33 -14.46 0.38
N ARG A 380 -2.86 -14.61 -0.84
CA ARG A 380 -2.74 -13.63 -1.92
C ARG A 380 -4.04 -13.43 -2.70
N CYS A 381 -4.14 -12.30 -3.37
CA CYS A 381 -5.12 -12.00 -4.42
C CYS A 381 -4.40 -11.45 -5.66
N VAL A 382 -4.47 -12.16 -6.80
CA VAL A 382 -3.77 -11.79 -8.04
C VAL A 382 -4.69 -10.91 -8.90
N GLY A 383 -4.48 -9.58 -8.84
CA GLY A 383 -5.24 -8.62 -9.63
C GLY A 383 -4.79 -8.56 -11.09
N SER A 384 -5.74 -8.47 -12.02
CA SER A 384 -5.49 -8.32 -13.46
C SER A 384 -5.42 -6.85 -13.92
N THR A 385 -6.15 -5.95 -13.26
CA THR A 385 -6.13 -4.51 -13.50
C THR A 385 -6.61 -3.81 -12.22
N ALA A 386 -5.90 -2.78 -11.77
CA ALA A 386 -6.33 -1.95 -10.66
C ALA A 386 -7.48 -1.01 -11.07
N THR A 387 -8.49 -0.86 -10.21
CA THR A 387 -9.54 0.16 -10.33
C THR A 387 -9.30 1.29 -9.33
N ARG A 388 -9.89 2.47 -9.56
CA ARG A 388 -9.78 3.61 -8.63
C ARG A 388 -10.91 3.58 -7.60
N VAL A 389 -10.57 3.86 -6.34
CA VAL A 389 -11.52 4.10 -5.24
C VAL A 389 -11.13 5.39 -4.53
N SER A 390 -12.11 6.22 -4.17
CA SER A 390 -11.87 7.52 -3.54
C SER A 390 -13.00 7.95 -2.61
N TRP A 391 -12.65 8.36 -1.39
CA TRP A 391 -13.55 9.06 -0.47
C TRP A 391 -13.44 10.59 -0.59
N ASP A 392 -12.43 11.09 -1.33
CA ASP A 392 -12.30 12.50 -1.68
C ASP A 392 -11.61 12.67 -3.04
N PRO A 393 -12.31 13.17 -4.09
CA PRO A 393 -11.73 13.39 -5.42
C PRO A 393 -10.66 14.50 -5.47
N ALA A 394 -10.45 15.28 -4.40
CA ALA A 394 -9.31 16.19 -4.29
C ALA A 394 -8.00 15.49 -3.88
N ARG A 395 -8.05 14.21 -3.52
CA ARG A 395 -6.89 13.39 -3.10
C ARG A 395 -6.56 12.32 -4.14
N PRO A 396 -5.30 11.83 -4.21
CA PRO A 396 -4.96 10.72 -5.11
C PRO A 396 -5.83 9.50 -4.80
N PRO A 397 -6.59 8.93 -5.77
CA PRO A 397 -7.44 7.77 -5.50
C PRO A 397 -6.59 6.55 -5.11
N LEU A 398 -7.14 5.73 -4.22
CA LEU A 398 -6.60 4.41 -3.91
C LEU A 398 -6.63 3.52 -5.16
N ILE A 399 -5.74 2.54 -5.20
CA ILE A 399 -5.84 1.43 -6.14
C ILE A 399 -6.61 0.28 -5.50
N ALA A 400 -7.53 -0.34 -6.23
CA ALA A 400 -8.39 -1.41 -5.74
C ALA A 400 -8.33 -2.66 -6.63
N ILE A 401 -8.47 -3.83 -6.02
CA ILE A 401 -8.68 -5.13 -6.68
C ILE A 401 -9.74 -5.92 -5.93
N GLY A 402 -10.44 -6.81 -6.63
CA GLY A 402 -11.25 -7.82 -5.95
C GLY A 402 -10.35 -8.68 -5.06
N CYS A 403 -10.78 -8.94 -3.84
CA CYS A 403 -10.03 -9.78 -2.90
C CYS A 403 -10.92 -10.15 -1.71
N THR A 404 -10.97 -11.43 -1.35
CA THR A 404 -11.75 -11.91 -0.19
C THR A 404 -10.93 -11.99 1.10
N MET A 405 -9.73 -11.42 1.18
CA MET A 405 -8.99 -11.38 2.44
C MET A 405 -9.74 -10.51 3.48
N THR A 406 -9.67 -10.92 4.74
CA THR A 406 -10.37 -10.31 5.88
C THR A 406 -9.39 -9.50 6.75
N PRO A 407 -9.89 -8.74 7.74
CA PRO A 407 -9.03 -8.02 8.68
C PRO A 407 -7.88 -8.87 9.23
N GLY A 408 -6.70 -8.28 9.31
CA GLY A 408 -5.41 -8.95 9.60
C GLY A 408 -4.49 -9.05 8.39
N SER A 409 -5.07 -9.09 7.19
CA SER A 409 -4.33 -8.88 5.93
C SER A 409 -3.83 -7.45 5.76
N SER A 410 -4.39 -6.50 6.53
CA SER A 410 -4.01 -5.10 6.60
C SER A 410 -2.50 -4.87 6.63
N GLY A 411 -2.00 -3.87 5.90
CA GLY A 411 -0.57 -3.56 5.77
C GLY A 411 0.25 -4.55 4.94
N GLY A 412 -0.32 -5.69 4.53
CA GLY A 412 0.33 -6.63 3.61
C GLY A 412 0.51 -6.04 2.22
N GLY A 413 1.66 -6.30 1.60
CA GLY A 413 2.11 -5.59 0.41
C GLY A 413 1.37 -5.94 -0.88
N TRP A 414 1.27 -4.94 -1.75
CA TRP A 414 0.82 -5.10 -3.14
C TRP A 414 2.03 -5.04 -4.05
N LEU A 415 2.34 -6.14 -4.71
CA LEU A 415 3.52 -6.25 -5.59
C LEU A 415 3.10 -6.22 -7.05
N ALA A 416 3.74 -5.35 -7.84
CA ALA A 416 3.64 -5.34 -9.29
C ALA A 416 5.03 -5.58 -9.91
N LEU A 417 5.08 -5.98 -11.19
CA LEU A 417 6.35 -6.14 -11.89
C LEU A 417 6.82 -4.82 -12.49
N ARG A 418 8.00 -4.38 -12.07
CA ARG A 418 8.78 -3.31 -12.69
C ARG A 418 10.04 -3.92 -13.30
N ASP A 419 10.23 -3.75 -14.61
CA ASP A 419 11.39 -4.29 -15.34
C ASP A 419 11.62 -5.81 -15.08
N GLY A 420 10.52 -6.56 -14.95
CA GLY A 420 10.52 -8.01 -14.67
C GLY A 420 10.79 -8.40 -13.21
N LYS A 421 10.92 -7.45 -12.28
CA LYS A 421 11.15 -7.69 -10.85
C LYS A 421 9.96 -7.21 -10.00
N PRO A 422 9.64 -7.85 -8.87
CA PRO A 422 8.61 -7.36 -7.96
C PRO A 422 9.04 -6.02 -7.33
N ALA A 423 8.09 -5.10 -7.24
CA ALA A 423 8.21 -3.86 -6.49
C ALA A 423 6.89 -3.58 -5.75
N LEU A 424 6.98 -3.03 -4.55
CA LEU A 424 5.82 -2.62 -3.75
C LEU A 424 5.17 -1.39 -4.39
N VAL A 425 3.88 -1.45 -4.71
CA VAL A 425 3.11 -0.33 -5.29
C VAL A 425 2.03 0.21 -4.35
N SER A 426 1.67 -0.53 -3.30
CA SER A 426 0.69 -0.19 -2.27
C SER A 426 0.71 -1.23 -1.14
N ASP A 427 -0.19 -1.10 -0.17
CA ASP A 427 -0.47 -2.06 0.91
C ASP A 427 -1.99 -2.21 1.14
N ASN A 428 -2.39 -3.19 1.96
CA ASN A 428 -3.80 -3.40 2.32
C ASN A 428 -4.29 -2.37 3.36
N ALA A 429 -5.02 -1.33 2.95
CA ALA A 429 -5.52 -0.29 3.87
C ALA A 429 -7.04 -0.28 4.08
N ALA A 430 -7.82 -0.56 3.04
CA ALA A 430 -9.28 -0.44 3.06
C ALA A 430 -9.97 -1.61 2.36
N CYS A 431 -11.27 -1.78 2.62
CA CYS A 431 -12.09 -2.79 1.95
C CYS A 431 -13.59 -2.43 1.90
N ASP A 432 -14.29 -3.00 0.92
CA ASP A 432 -15.72 -3.32 1.06
C ASP A 432 -15.84 -4.65 1.78
N CYS A 433 -16.15 -4.55 3.07
CA CYS A 433 -16.10 -5.63 4.03
C CYS A 433 -17.21 -5.45 5.08
N GLU A 434 -17.92 -6.54 5.36
CA GLU A 434 -19.00 -6.58 6.34
C GLU A 434 -18.82 -7.82 7.23
N GLU A 435 -18.93 -7.62 8.55
CA GLU A 435 -19.04 -8.70 9.53
C GLU A 435 -20.52 -9.04 9.73
N SER A 436 -20.86 -10.32 9.61
CA SER A 436 -22.22 -10.81 9.84
C SER A 436 -22.18 -12.24 10.37
N GLY A 437 -22.80 -12.45 11.54
CA GLY A 437 -22.88 -13.78 12.15
C GLY A 437 -21.53 -14.36 12.60
N GLY A 438 -20.54 -13.52 12.92
CA GLY A 438 -19.21 -13.95 13.32
C GLY A 438 -18.27 -14.29 12.15
N ALA A 439 -18.64 -13.94 10.91
CA ALA A 439 -17.82 -14.11 9.72
C ALA A 439 -17.79 -12.84 8.88
N TRP A 440 -16.65 -12.60 8.24
CA TRP A 440 -16.43 -11.47 7.35
C TRP A 440 -16.68 -11.86 5.90
N LYS A 441 -17.35 -10.97 5.18
CA LYS A 441 -17.48 -11.00 3.73
C LYS A 441 -16.77 -9.76 3.17
N THR A 442 -15.58 -9.95 2.60
CA THR A 442 -14.88 -8.94 1.80
C THR A 442 -15.13 -9.19 0.32
N THR A 443 -15.42 -8.14 -0.46
CA THR A 443 -15.59 -8.27 -1.93
C THR A 443 -14.37 -7.73 -2.69
N TRP A 444 -13.86 -6.58 -2.27
CA TRP A 444 -12.65 -5.95 -2.78
C TRP A 444 -11.87 -5.27 -1.67
N MET A 445 -10.58 -5.08 -1.94
CA MET A 445 -9.66 -4.34 -1.09
C MET A 445 -9.03 -3.20 -1.87
N ALA A 446 -8.64 -2.16 -1.17
CA ALA A 446 -7.97 -1.00 -1.72
C ALA A 446 -6.77 -0.60 -0.87
N GLY A 447 -5.79 -0.01 -1.54
CA GLY A 447 -4.54 0.44 -0.95
C GLY A 447 -4.17 1.86 -1.37
N PRO A 448 -3.45 2.62 -0.53
CA PRO A 448 -3.06 3.98 -0.80
C PRO A 448 -2.11 4.05 -2.01
N TYR A 449 -2.23 5.12 -2.78
CA TYR A 449 -1.28 5.37 -3.86
C TYR A 449 0.01 5.96 -3.29
N LEU A 450 1.13 5.30 -3.57
CA LEU A 450 2.45 5.70 -3.08
C LEU A 450 3.04 6.75 -4.03
N ASP A 451 2.98 8.03 -3.64
CA ASP A 451 3.50 9.18 -4.38
C ASP A 451 4.79 9.75 -3.77
N ASP A 452 5.15 10.98 -4.13
CA ASP A 452 6.34 11.68 -3.61
C ASP A 452 6.32 11.85 -2.07
N GLN A 453 5.16 11.82 -1.42
CA GLN A 453 5.08 11.90 0.05
C GLN A 453 5.52 10.58 0.68
N ALA A 454 5.07 9.46 0.11
CA ALA A 454 5.52 8.13 0.48
C ALA A 454 7.03 7.97 0.22
N ALA A 455 7.55 8.56 -0.87
CA ALA A 455 8.97 8.59 -1.18
C ALA A 455 9.78 9.39 -0.15
N GLY A 456 9.32 10.60 0.20
CA GLY A 456 9.95 11.43 1.24
C GLY A 456 9.94 10.77 2.62
N MET A 457 8.86 10.05 2.95
CA MET A 457 8.74 9.29 4.19
C MET A 457 9.79 8.15 4.27
N LEU A 458 10.00 7.41 3.19
CA LEU A 458 11.03 6.37 3.10
C LEU A 458 12.45 6.95 3.14
N ASP A 459 12.70 8.03 2.39
CA ASP A 459 14.00 8.71 2.35
C ASP A 459 14.40 9.28 3.72
N PHE A 460 13.45 9.88 4.45
CA PHE A 460 13.67 10.35 5.82
C PHE A 460 13.98 9.20 6.79
N MET A 461 13.22 8.10 6.74
CA MET A 461 13.50 6.92 7.57
C MET A 461 14.89 6.36 7.28
N ALA A 462 15.21 6.14 6.00
CA ALA A 462 16.47 5.56 5.56
C ALA A 462 17.70 6.36 6.06
N LYS A 463 17.62 7.69 6.05
CA LYS A 463 18.72 8.61 6.43
C LYS A 463 18.95 8.76 7.94
N ARG A 464 18.07 8.27 8.81
CA ARG A 464 18.15 8.43 10.28
C ARG A 464 18.78 7.25 11.03
N SER A 465 19.36 6.31 10.30
CA SER A 465 20.11 5.13 10.79
C SER A 465 21.37 5.48 11.60
#